data_AF-A0A7X9LCK6-F1
#
_entry.id   AF-A0A7X9LCK6-F1
#
_cell.length_a   1.000
_cell.length_b   1.000
_cell.length_c   1.000
_cell.angle_alpha   90.00
_cell.angle_beta   90.00
_cell.angle_gamma   90.00
#
_symmetry.space_group_name_H-M   'P 1'
#
loop_
_entity.id
_entity.type
_entity.pdbx_description
1 polymer ?
#
loop_
_entity_poly.entity_id
_entity_poly.type
_entity_poly.pdbx_seq_one_letter_code
_entity_poly.pdbx_strand_id
1 'polypeptide(L)'
;MFRLQNKATGQVQEFSNRAALLIGLEGEENRCLQLNLSATFQISHYDKQENLLGSMELTIPSSSGQPVQELLGDFGLHQEAKTSFWHRPKSDKKDPTPVGTKGSSRFIGLARVLKGLFWLVPVTLSCLSLYWSSHTLKQVKNNPQEDNKPKVEQVTMDQKADVFCRYFISSYFAKANSQKDFLSQKIDKDNLETEKASPVSVLLEHQEQTSKTTELTYVINLRYEDESVSSKRIKLFVTKDKTAKYGYFVIKAPKLTAYP
;
A
#
# COMPACT_ATOMS: atom_id res chain seq x y z
N MET A 1 8.33 -16.20 16.73
CA MET A 1 8.56 -14.77 17.07
C MET A 1 8.37 -13.95 15.80
N PHE A 2 7.89 -12.72 15.89
CA PHE A 2 7.72 -11.82 14.74
C PHE A 2 8.67 -10.64 14.83
N ARG A 3 9.21 -10.20 13.69
CA ARG A 3 9.93 -8.93 13.56
C ARG A 3 9.16 -8.02 12.63
N LEU A 4 9.01 -6.77 13.05
CA LEU A 4 8.52 -5.68 12.24
C LEU A 4 9.69 -4.74 11.97
N GLN A 5 10.01 -4.51 10.71
CA GLN A 5 11.07 -3.59 10.31
C GLN A 5 10.49 -2.46 9.47
N ASN A 6 10.72 -1.22 9.89
CA ASN A 6 10.40 -0.05 9.07
C ASN A 6 11.41 0.05 7.92
N LYS A 7 10.95 0.04 6.67
CA LYS A 7 11.82 0.07 5.49
C LYS A 7 12.51 1.41 5.28
N ALA A 8 11.92 2.50 5.75
CA ALA A 8 12.48 3.84 5.61
C ALA A 8 13.55 4.14 6.68
N THR A 9 13.31 3.74 7.93
CA THR A 9 14.22 4.06 9.05
C THR A 9 15.15 2.90 9.43
N GLY A 10 14.84 1.68 8.99
CA GLY A 10 15.56 0.46 9.38
C GLY A 10 15.28 0.01 10.82
N GLN A 11 14.42 0.71 11.56
CA GLN A 11 14.08 0.34 12.94
C GLN A 11 13.37 -1.00 12.99
N VAL A 12 13.76 -1.84 13.94
CA VAL A 12 13.24 -3.20 14.13
C VAL A 12 12.55 -3.30 15.49
N GLN A 13 11.37 -3.91 15.50
CA GLN A 13 10.63 -4.23 16.70
C GLN A 13 10.28 -5.72 16.71
N GLU A 14 10.45 -6.36 17.86
CA GLU A 14 10.19 -7.79 18.03
C GLU A 14 8.91 -8.03 18.82
N PHE A 15 8.15 -9.04 18.40
CA PHE A 15 6.89 -9.43 19.03
C PHE A 15 6.89 -10.93 19.31
N SER A 16 6.45 -11.31 20.51
CA SER A 16 6.46 -12.70 20.96
C SER A 16 5.46 -13.58 20.20
N ASN A 17 4.31 -13.02 19.81
CA ASN A 17 3.22 -13.72 19.14
C ASN A 17 2.44 -12.80 18.18
N ARG A 18 1.52 -13.38 17.39
CA ARG A 18 0.73 -12.66 16.38
C ARG A 18 -0.20 -11.61 16.99
N ALA A 19 -0.75 -11.85 18.18
CA ALA A 19 -1.62 -10.88 18.83
C ALA A 19 -0.83 -9.63 19.25
N ALA A 20 0.37 -9.80 19.81
CA ALA A 20 1.27 -8.70 20.13
C ALA A 20 1.71 -7.94 18.87
N LEU A 21 1.97 -8.65 17.76
CA LEU A 21 2.25 -8.03 16.46
C LEU A 21 1.08 -7.17 15.98
N LEU A 22 -0.16 -7.69 16.03
CA LEU A 22 -1.34 -6.94 15.61
C LEU A 22 -1.52 -5.65 16.41
N ILE A 23 -1.41 -5.72 17.75
CA ILE A 23 -1.48 -4.53 18.61
C ILE A 23 -0.38 -3.52 18.24
N GLY A 24 0.84 -4.00 17.98
CA GLY A 24 1.94 -3.15 17.55
C GLY A 24 1.67 -2.46 16.21
N LEU A 25 1.12 -3.20 15.24
CA LEU A 25 0.75 -2.67 13.94
C LEU A 25 -0.41 -1.68 14.00
N GLU A 26 -1.43 -1.93 14.83
CA GLU A 26 -2.51 -0.97 15.12
C GLU A 26 -1.97 0.31 15.78
N GLY A 27 -0.98 0.18 16.67
CA GLY A 27 -0.27 1.31 17.24
C GLY A 27 0.45 2.15 16.18
N GLU A 28 1.17 1.49 15.27
CA GLU A 28 1.84 2.17 14.15
C GLU A 28 0.84 2.80 13.17
N GLU A 29 -0.30 2.16 12.93
CA GLU A 29 -1.38 2.72 12.13
C GLU A 29 -1.92 4.02 12.74
N ASN A 30 -2.27 3.99 14.02
CA ASN A 30 -2.72 5.17 14.74
C ASN A 30 -1.67 6.28 14.72
N ARG A 31 -0.38 5.95 14.89
CA ARG A 31 0.72 6.91 14.78
C ARG A 31 0.80 7.51 13.39
N CYS A 32 0.71 6.70 12.34
CA CYS A 32 0.75 7.17 10.96
C CYS A 32 -0.44 8.06 10.62
N LEU A 33 -1.65 7.70 11.07
CA LEU A 33 -2.87 8.50 10.93
C LEU A 33 -2.75 9.86 11.65
N GLN A 34 -2.28 9.87 12.90
CA GLN A 34 -2.10 11.10 13.67
C GLN A 34 -1.08 12.06 13.02
N LEU A 35 -0.07 11.52 12.36
CA LEU A 35 0.98 12.28 11.71
C LEU A 35 0.69 12.58 10.23
N ASN A 36 -0.43 12.09 9.68
CA ASN A 36 -0.74 12.12 8.24
C ASN A 36 0.41 11.59 7.37
N LEU A 37 1.01 10.48 7.79
CA LEU A 37 2.10 9.80 7.09
C LEU A 37 1.68 8.38 6.69
N SER A 38 2.45 7.79 5.78
CA SER A 38 2.44 6.35 5.53
C SER A 38 3.83 5.76 5.74
N ALA A 39 3.87 4.51 6.16
CA ALA A 39 5.10 3.76 6.35
C ALA A 39 4.96 2.35 5.80
N THR A 40 6.00 1.89 5.12
CA THR A 40 6.11 0.51 4.66
C THR A 40 6.95 -0.29 5.64
N PHE A 41 6.38 -1.41 6.08
CA PHE A 41 6.99 -2.33 7.00
C PHE A 41 7.22 -3.69 6.35
N GLN A 42 8.36 -4.29 6.68
CA GLN A 42 8.61 -5.69 6.42
C GLN A 42 8.32 -6.49 7.70
N ILE A 43 7.40 -7.43 7.60
CA ILE A 43 7.02 -8.32 8.68
C ILE A 43 7.68 -9.67 8.41
N SER A 44 8.42 -10.21 9.37
CA SER A 44 9.08 -11.51 9.28
C SER A 44 8.67 -12.39 10.45
N HIS A 45 8.32 -13.65 10.16
CA HIS A 45 7.95 -14.65 11.16
C HIS A 45 9.08 -15.66 11.28
N TYR A 46 9.50 -15.93 12.52
CA TYR A 46 10.57 -16.86 12.85
C TYR A 46 10.07 -17.97 13.77
N ASP A 47 10.64 -19.17 13.63
CA ASP A 47 10.43 -20.26 14.58
C ASP A 47 11.22 -20.05 15.89
N LYS A 48 11.24 -21.06 16.77
CA LYS A 48 11.98 -21.00 18.05
C LYS A 48 13.50 -21.13 17.89
N GLN A 49 13.95 -21.55 16.71
CA GLN A 49 15.35 -21.75 16.33
C GLN A 49 15.85 -20.61 15.43
N GLU A 50 15.11 -19.50 15.35
CA GLU A 50 15.38 -18.33 14.50
C GLU A 50 15.39 -18.60 12.99
N ASN A 51 14.80 -19.69 12.52
CA ASN A 51 14.59 -19.90 11.09
C ASN A 51 13.41 -19.08 10.61
N LEU A 52 13.57 -18.40 9.47
CA LEU A 52 12.54 -17.60 8.84
C LEU A 52 11.43 -18.50 8.27
N LEU A 53 10.23 -18.42 8.85
CA LEU A 53 9.03 -19.14 8.42
C LEU A 53 8.28 -18.41 7.30
N GLY A 54 8.39 -17.08 7.24
CA GLY A 54 7.74 -16.28 6.20
C GLY A 54 8.02 -14.80 6.35
N SER A 55 7.87 -14.05 5.27
CA SER A 55 7.97 -12.59 5.27
C SER A 55 6.91 -11.98 4.38
N MET A 56 6.36 -10.82 4.77
CA MET A 56 5.49 -10.01 3.94
C MET A 56 5.84 -8.53 4.08
N GLU A 57 5.36 -7.73 3.13
CA GLU A 57 5.45 -6.28 3.19
C GLU A 57 4.06 -5.68 3.30
N LEU A 58 3.94 -4.66 4.14
CA LEU A 58 2.69 -4.00 4.45
C LEU A 58 2.91 -2.49 4.49
N THR A 59 2.05 -1.73 3.82
CA THR A 59 2.03 -0.26 3.91
C THR A 59 0.83 0.16 4.75
N ILE A 60 1.10 0.96 5.78
CA ILE A 60 0.10 1.46 6.73
C ILE A 60 0.15 3.00 6.74
N PRO A 61 -1.00 3.70 6.78
CA PRO A 61 -2.35 3.16 6.63
C PRO A 61 -2.59 2.65 5.20
N SER A 62 -3.56 1.74 5.04
CA SER A 62 -3.94 1.21 3.72
C SER A 62 -4.54 2.32 2.85
N SER A 63 -4.20 2.33 1.56
CA SER A 63 -4.81 3.24 0.58
C SER A 63 -6.28 2.91 0.28
N SER A 64 -6.71 1.67 0.57
CA SER A 64 -8.10 1.20 0.44
C SER A 64 -8.92 1.38 1.72
N GLY A 65 -8.32 1.89 2.81
CA GLY A 65 -8.98 2.03 4.12
C GLY A 65 -9.26 0.70 4.83
N GLN A 66 -8.63 -0.39 4.39
CA GLN A 66 -8.79 -1.70 5.02
C GLN A 66 -8.05 -1.74 6.37
N PRO A 67 -8.67 -2.34 7.41
CA PRO A 67 -8.04 -2.46 8.72
C PRO A 67 -6.79 -3.34 8.65
N VAL A 68 -5.80 -3.06 9.49
CA VAL A 68 -4.52 -3.79 9.48
C VAL A 68 -4.69 -5.29 9.71
N GLN A 69 -5.70 -5.71 10.45
CA GLN A 69 -6.02 -7.13 10.62
C GLN A 69 -6.32 -7.82 9.29
N GLU A 70 -7.03 -7.16 8.38
CA GLU A 70 -7.37 -7.69 7.05
C GLU A 70 -6.13 -7.72 6.15
N LEU A 71 -5.29 -6.69 6.23
CA LEU A 71 -4.04 -6.62 5.48
C LEU A 71 -3.02 -7.68 5.93
N LEU A 72 -2.98 -7.99 7.23
CA LEU A 72 -2.14 -9.06 7.77
C LEU A 72 -2.66 -10.44 7.35
N GLY A 73 -3.97 -10.58 7.14
CA GLY A 73 -4.62 -11.82 6.71
C GLY A 73 -4.23 -13.01 7.58
N ASP A 74 -3.92 -14.14 6.94
CA ASP A 74 -3.54 -15.37 7.62
C ASP A 74 -2.06 -15.45 8.03
N PHE A 75 -1.30 -14.36 7.85
CA PHE A 75 0.12 -14.35 8.19
C PHE A 75 0.35 -14.60 9.67
N GLY A 76 1.24 -15.55 9.98
CA GLY A 76 1.55 -15.93 11.35
C GLY A 76 0.49 -16.79 12.04
N LEU A 77 -0.59 -17.17 11.35
CA LEU A 77 -1.47 -18.23 11.83
C LEU A 77 -0.81 -19.57 11.49
N HIS A 78 -0.38 -20.30 12.52
CA HIS A 78 -0.05 -21.72 12.33
C HIS A 78 -1.34 -22.46 11.98
N GLN A 79 -1.60 -22.70 10.70
CA GLN A 79 -2.25 -23.97 10.36
C GLN A 79 -1.20 -25.04 10.65
N GLU A 80 -1.31 -25.68 11.80
CA GLU A 80 -0.95 -27.10 11.84
C GLU A 80 -1.63 -27.70 10.61
N ALA A 81 -0.83 -28.26 9.70
CA ALA A 81 -1.36 -29.11 8.66
C ALA A 81 -2.13 -30.22 9.38
N LYS A 82 -3.45 -30.03 9.53
CA LYS A 82 -4.37 -31.10 9.87
C LYS A 82 -4.40 -32.00 8.65
N THR A 83 -3.36 -32.83 8.55
CA THR A 83 -3.50 -34.14 7.98
C THR A 83 -4.64 -34.83 8.73
N SER A 84 -5.61 -35.32 7.96
CA SER A 84 -6.76 -36.15 8.36
C SER A 84 -7.82 -35.43 9.21
N PHE A 85 -9.13 -35.54 8.93
CA PHE A 85 -9.91 -36.77 8.98
C PHE A 85 -11.31 -36.58 8.33
N TRP A 86 -11.63 -37.45 7.36
CA TRP A 86 -12.97 -37.89 6.93
C TRP A 86 -14.01 -36.87 6.42
N HIS A 87 -14.12 -36.73 5.10
CA HIS A 87 -15.44 -36.76 4.45
C HIS A 87 -15.47 -37.81 3.34
N ARG A 88 -16.07 -38.94 3.70
CA ARG A 88 -16.51 -40.02 2.82
C ARG A 88 -17.69 -39.49 1.98
N PRO A 89 -17.66 -39.55 0.64
CA PRO A 89 -18.87 -39.31 -0.12
C PRO A 89 -19.81 -40.53 0.04
N LYS A 90 -21.05 -40.25 0.42
CA LYS A 90 -22.15 -41.23 0.41
C LYS A 90 -22.42 -41.65 -1.02
N SER A 91 -22.19 -42.93 -1.34
CA SER A 91 -22.75 -43.59 -2.52
C SER A 91 -24.08 -44.23 -2.11
N ASP A 92 -25.18 -43.72 -2.66
CA ASP A 92 -26.48 -44.39 -2.55
C ASP A 92 -26.46 -45.71 -3.31
N LYS A 93 -26.92 -46.75 -2.63
CA LYS A 93 -27.15 -48.09 -3.17
C LYS A 93 -28.32 -48.08 -4.16
N LYS A 94 -28.19 -48.84 -5.24
CA LYS A 94 -29.27 -49.67 -5.81
C LYS A 94 -28.66 -50.77 -6.69
N ASP A 95 -28.62 -51.99 -6.15
CA ASP A 95 -28.64 -53.24 -6.94
C ASP A 95 -30.10 -53.68 -7.09
N PRO A 96 -30.43 -54.52 -8.09
CA PRO A 96 -30.43 -55.97 -7.84
C PRO A 96 -29.84 -56.83 -8.97
N THR A 97 -29.08 -57.86 -8.58
CA THR A 97 -28.66 -59.09 -9.29
C THR A 97 -29.84 -60.05 -9.62
N PRO A 98 -29.69 -61.28 -10.20
CA PRO A 98 -28.59 -61.96 -10.95
C PRO A 98 -29.04 -62.80 -12.20
N VAL A 99 -28.09 -63.59 -12.77
CA VAL A 99 -28.21 -64.93 -13.42
C VAL A 99 -28.03 -65.02 -14.95
N GLY A 100 -27.02 -65.81 -15.39
CA GLY A 100 -27.18 -66.72 -16.56
C GLY A 100 -26.08 -66.82 -17.64
N THR A 101 -25.05 -67.64 -17.41
CA THR A 101 -24.63 -68.80 -18.27
C THR A 101 -24.02 -68.64 -19.70
N LYS A 102 -22.90 -69.38 -19.90
CA LYS A 102 -22.19 -69.87 -21.13
C LYS A 102 -21.37 -68.81 -21.91
N GLY A 103 -20.11 -68.98 -22.27
CA GLY A 103 -19.22 -70.15 -22.40
C GLY A 103 -18.67 -70.20 -23.83
N SER A 104 -17.35 -70.07 -24.03
CA SER A 104 -16.56 -70.73 -25.10
C SER A 104 -15.09 -70.29 -25.06
N SER A 105 -14.25 -71.17 -25.56
CA SER A 105 -12.83 -71.40 -25.27
C SER A 105 -11.87 -70.92 -26.37
N ARG A 106 -10.60 -70.72 -25.96
CA ARG A 106 -9.35 -70.70 -26.78
C ARG A 106 -9.25 -69.50 -27.74
N PHE A 107 -8.15 -68.75 -27.79
CA PHE A 107 -6.82 -69.22 -28.13
C PHE A 107 -5.71 -68.51 -27.33
N ILE A 108 -4.73 -69.31 -26.95
CA ILE A 108 -3.41 -68.92 -26.45
C ILE A 108 -2.62 -68.30 -27.61
N GLY A 109 -1.96 -67.17 -27.34
CA GLY A 109 -0.87 -66.68 -28.18
C GLY A 109 -0.88 -65.17 -28.30
N LEU A 110 -0.04 -64.51 -27.51
CA LEU A 110 0.62 -63.19 -27.72
C LEU A 110 0.86 -62.42 -26.41
N ALA A 111 1.10 -63.14 -25.30
CA ALA A 111 1.92 -62.59 -24.23
C ALA A 111 3.40 -62.76 -24.61
N ARG A 112 3.99 -61.80 -25.35
CA ARG A 112 5.44 -61.53 -25.20
C ARG A 112 6.09 -60.29 -25.83
N VAL A 113 5.40 -59.34 -26.46
CA VAL A 113 6.11 -58.16 -27.02
C VAL A 113 5.39 -56.85 -26.74
N LEU A 114 5.30 -56.46 -25.46
CA LEU A 114 4.88 -55.10 -25.07
C LEU A 114 5.26 -54.74 -23.62
N LYS A 115 6.42 -55.24 -23.15
CA LYS A 115 6.98 -54.89 -21.82
C LYS A 115 8.27 -54.07 -21.88
N GLY A 116 8.54 -53.42 -23.01
CA GLY A 116 9.75 -52.60 -23.20
C GLY A 116 9.54 -51.14 -23.60
N LEU A 117 8.29 -50.68 -23.82
CA LEU A 117 8.04 -49.34 -24.37
C LEU A 117 7.33 -48.36 -23.41
N PHE A 118 6.91 -48.81 -22.22
CA PHE A 118 6.21 -47.95 -21.26
C PHE A 118 7.13 -47.11 -20.35
N TRP A 119 8.45 -47.17 -20.53
CA TRP A 119 9.42 -46.46 -19.68
C TRP A 119 10.14 -45.30 -20.38
N LEU A 120 9.59 -44.80 -21.51
CA LEU A 120 10.12 -43.61 -22.22
C LEU A 120 9.10 -42.49 -22.38
N VAL A 121 7.85 -42.70 -21.98
CA VAL A 121 6.78 -41.68 -22.02
C VAL A 121 6.89 -40.62 -20.90
N PRO A 122 7.23 -40.94 -19.63
CA PRO A 122 7.30 -39.91 -18.59
C PRO A 122 8.56 -39.02 -18.67
N VAL A 123 9.65 -39.51 -19.29
CA VAL A 123 10.91 -38.77 -19.44
C VAL A 123 10.82 -37.73 -20.55
N THR A 124 10.15 -38.05 -21.67
CA THR A 124 9.97 -37.12 -22.79
C THR A 124 8.97 -36.01 -22.46
N LEU A 125 7.92 -36.30 -21.66
CA LEU A 125 6.98 -35.30 -21.16
C LEU A 125 7.64 -34.31 -20.17
N SER A 126 8.63 -34.75 -19.39
CA SER A 126 9.38 -33.89 -18.47
C SER A 126 10.39 -32.97 -19.17
N CYS A 127 10.99 -33.41 -20.29
CA CYS A 127 11.86 -32.53 -21.09
C CYS A 127 11.05 -31.45 -21.86
N LEU A 128 9.83 -31.77 -22.29
CA LEU A 128 8.97 -30.80 -22.98
C LEU A 128 8.44 -29.71 -22.02
N SER A 129 8.19 -30.04 -20.75
CA SER A 129 7.76 -29.07 -19.74
C SER A 129 8.88 -28.09 -19.33
N LEU A 130 10.12 -28.56 -19.24
CA LEU A 130 11.29 -27.70 -18.99
C LEU A 130 11.60 -26.80 -20.20
N TYR A 131 11.43 -27.29 -21.43
CA TYR A 131 11.60 -26.49 -22.64
C TYR A 131 10.57 -25.35 -22.73
N TRP A 132 9.28 -25.62 -22.45
CA TRP A 132 8.25 -24.57 -22.40
C TRP A 132 8.44 -23.60 -21.22
N SER A 133 8.85 -24.10 -20.05
CA SER A 133 9.17 -23.27 -18.87
C SER A 133 10.31 -22.28 -19.14
N SER A 134 11.33 -22.66 -19.93
CA SER A 134 12.41 -21.76 -20.32
C SER A 134 11.98 -20.63 -21.26
N HIS A 135 10.91 -20.83 -22.05
CA HIS A 135 10.28 -19.77 -22.84
C HIS A 135 9.33 -18.90 -22.01
N THR A 136 8.62 -19.48 -21.02
CA THR A 136 7.81 -18.71 -20.06
C THR A 136 8.67 -17.80 -19.18
N LEU A 137 9.84 -18.26 -18.74
CA LEU A 137 10.78 -17.45 -17.93
C LEU A 137 11.36 -16.26 -18.72
N LYS A 138 11.52 -16.42 -20.05
CA LYS A 138 11.89 -15.32 -20.95
C LYS A 138 10.71 -14.38 -21.26
N GLN A 139 9.47 -14.86 -21.23
CA GLN A 139 8.28 -14.01 -21.34
C GLN A 139 7.95 -13.25 -20.04
N VAL A 140 8.29 -13.79 -18.87
CA VAL A 140 8.22 -13.06 -17.59
C VAL A 140 9.31 -11.99 -17.49
N LYS A 141 10.48 -12.20 -18.12
CA LYS A 141 11.56 -11.21 -18.16
C LYS A 141 11.37 -10.11 -19.22
N ASN A 142 10.59 -10.37 -20.27
CA ASN A 142 10.42 -9.47 -21.43
C ASN A 142 8.99 -8.99 -21.67
N ASN A 143 8.02 -9.30 -20.80
CA ASN A 143 6.85 -8.42 -20.69
C ASN A 143 7.33 -7.18 -19.92
N PRO A 144 7.31 -5.98 -20.50
CA PRO A 144 7.10 -4.83 -19.66
C PRO A 144 5.75 -5.11 -18.99
N GLN A 145 5.75 -5.44 -17.70
CA GLN A 145 4.63 -4.95 -16.91
C GLN A 145 4.55 -3.48 -17.26
N GLU A 146 3.48 -3.06 -17.95
CA GLU A 146 3.08 -1.67 -17.88
C GLU A 146 3.21 -1.28 -16.41
N ASP A 147 4.05 -0.27 -16.17
CA ASP A 147 4.36 0.33 -14.88
C ASP A 147 3.07 0.86 -14.24
N ASN A 148 2.18 -0.03 -13.84
CA ASN A 148 1.22 0.19 -12.77
C ASN A 148 1.84 -0.37 -11.50
N LYS A 149 3.08 0.05 -11.21
CA LYS A 149 3.39 0.35 -9.82
C LYS A 149 2.35 1.40 -9.43
N PRO A 150 1.48 1.21 -8.43
CA PRO A 150 0.92 2.38 -7.79
C PRO A 150 2.14 3.23 -7.46
N LYS A 151 2.22 4.42 -8.05
CA LYS A 151 3.18 5.43 -7.64
C LYS A 151 2.78 5.70 -6.20
N VAL A 152 3.34 4.92 -5.28
CA VAL A 152 3.34 5.26 -3.86
C VAL A 152 4.22 6.49 -3.85
N GLU A 153 3.60 7.63 -4.08
CA GLU A 153 4.18 8.93 -3.78
C GLU A 153 4.55 8.81 -2.32
N GLN A 154 5.85 8.61 -2.11
CA GLN A 154 6.46 8.61 -0.80
C GLN A 154 6.24 10.05 -0.32
N VAL A 155 5.10 10.30 0.34
CA VAL A 155 4.72 11.61 0.87
C VAL A 155 5.69 11.87 2.01
N THR A 156 6.86 12.37 1.63
CA THR A 156 7.84 12.88 2.59
C THR A 156 7.27 14.22 3.01
N MET A 157 6.42 14.22 4.05
CA MET A 157 5.85 15.47 4.54
C MET A 157 6.96 16.34 5.13
N ASP A 158 7.29 17.39 4.38
CA ASP A 158 8.10 18.50 4.87
C ASP A 158 7.29 19.32 5.88
N GLN A 159 7.33 18.90 7.15
CA GLN A 159 6.66 19.58 8.26
C GLN A 159 7.02 21.08 8.35
N LYS A 160 8.23 21.47 7.92
CA LYS A 160 8.62 22.89 7.95
C LYS A 160 7.87 23.70 6.90
N ALA A 161 7.63 23.13 5.72
CA ALA A 161 6.81 23.74 4.70
C ALA A 161 5.35 23.87 5.16
N ASP A 162 4.82 22.85 5.86
CA ASP A 162 3.46 22.91 6.42
C ASP A 162 3.31 24.04 7.44
N VAL A 163 4.21 24.09 8.42
CA VAL A 163 4.22 25.14 9.44
C VAL A 163 4.31 26.52 8.80
N PHE A 164 5.23 26.71 7.86
CA PHE A 164 5.36 27.97 7.11
C PHE A 164 4.04 28.39 6.45
N CYS A 165 3.39 27.48 5.73
CA CYS A 165 2.14 27.75 5.03
C CYS A 165 1.00 28.10 5.99
N ARG A 166 0.90 27.47 7.16
CA ARG A 166 -0.12 27.82 8.17
C ARG A 166 0.03 29.27 8.65
N TYR A 167 1.25 29.71 8.95
CA TYR A 167 1.51 31.11 9.31
C TYR A 167 1.22 32.07 8.16
N PHE A 168 1.56 31.68 6.93
CA PHE A 168 1.21 32.47 5.75
C PHE A 168 -0.31 32.61 5.60
N ILE A 169 -1.08 31.53 5.72
CA ILE A 169 -2.55 31.52 5.60
C ILE A 169 -3.16 32.47 6.64
N SER A 170 -2.73 32.40 7.89
CA SER A 170 -3.18 33.33 8.94
C SER A 170 -2.89 34.78 8.57
N SER A 171 -1.67 35.08 8.10
CA SER A 171 -1.30 36.44 7.71
C SER A 171 -2.00 36.92 6.43
N TYR A 172 -2.31 36.01 5.50
CA TYR A 172 -2.96 36.26 4.21
C TYR A 172 -4.40 36.73 4.41
N PHE A 173 -5.22 35.95 5.12
CA PHE A 173 -6.62 36.29 5.34
C PHE A 173 -6.81 37.43 6.35
N ALA A 174 -5.90 37.60 7.32
CA ALA A 174 -5.94 38.74 8.21
C ALA A 174 -5.55 40.07 7.53
N LYS A 175 -5.09 40.04 6.27
CA LYS A 175 -4.46 41.17 5.57
C LYS A 175 -3.37 41.84 6.41
N ALA A 176 -2.58 41.04 7.12
CA ALA A 176 -1.59 41.56 8.04
C ALA A 176 -0.36 42.10 7.29
N ASN A 177 0.26 43.17 7.81
CA ASN A 177 1.48 43.75 7.23
C ASN A 177 2.64 42.76 7.10
N SER A 178 2.65 41.70 7.90
CA SER A 178 3.62 40.60 7.86
C SER A 178 3.48 39.69 6.64
N GLN A 179 2.36 39.74 5.90
CA GLN A 179 2.11 38.88 4.75
C GLN A 179 3.22 39.00 3.70
N LYS A 180 3.75 40.20 3.51
CA LYS A 180 4.85 40.49 2.59
C LYS A 180 6.14 39.74 2.90
N ASP A 181 6.37 39.33 4.16
CA ASP A 181 7.57 38.60 4.57
C ASP A 181 7.58 37.15 4.07
N PHE A 182 6.42 36.63 3.65
CA PHE A 182 6.24 35.27 3.13
C PHE A 182 6.34 35.22 1.60
N LEU A 183 6.25 36.35 0.91
CA LEU A 183 6.11 36.42 -0.53
C LEU A 183 7.46 36.56 -1.22
N SER A 184 7.66 35.83 -2.32
CA SER A 184 8.82 36.09 -3.17
C SER A 184 8.70 37.44 -3.86
N GLN A 185 9.82 38.11 -4.16
CA GLN A 185 9.83 39.39 -4.88
C GLN A 185 9.23 39.32 -6.29
N LYS A 186 9.08 38.11 -6.85
CA LYS A 186 8.59 37.86 -8.21
C LYS A 186 7.07 37.69 -8.29
N ILE A 187 6.37 37.70 -7.16
CA ILE A 187 4.91 37.60 -7.17
C ILE A 187 4.29 38.95 -7.49
N ASP A 188 3.29 38.93 -8.35
CA ASP A 188 2.46 40.10 -8.61
C ASP A 188 1.53 40.33 -7.42
N LYS A 189 1.69 41.49 -6.77
CA LYS A 189 0.99 41.85 -5.53
C LYS A 189 -0.49 42.14 -5.77
N ASP A 190 -0.84 42.56 -6.97
CA ASP A 190 -2.21 42.95 -7.33
C ASP A 190 -3.13 41.72 -7.46
N ASN A 191 -2.52 40.53 -7.63
CA ASN A 191 -3.21 39.24 -7.72
C ASN A 191 -3.35 38.50 -6.37
N LEU A 192 -3.04 39.16 -5.25
CA LEU A 192 -3.12 38.61 -3.88
C LEU A 192 -4.35 39.10 -3.11
N GLU A 193 -5.29 39.78 -3.78
CA GLU A 193 -6.51 40.24 -3.13
C GLU A 193 -7.39 39.08 -2.66
N THR A 194 -7.82 39.19 -1.41
CA THR A 194 -8.73 38.24 -0.78
C THR A 194 -9.64 39.01 0.16
N GLU A 195 -10.77 38.41 0.53
CA GLU A 195 -11.63 38.97 1.55
C GLU A 195 -10.98 38.79 2.93
N LYS A 196 -11.08 39.81 3.78
CA LYS A 196 -10.52 39.75 5.12
C LYS A 196 -11.30 38.75 5.96
N ALA A 197 -10.60 37.79 6.54
CA ALA A 197 -11.19 36.72 7.34
C ALA A 197 -10.20 36.21 8.38
N SER A 198 -10.72 35.50 9.38
CA SER A 198 -9.92 34.79 10.37
C SER A 198 -9.99 33.29 10.11
N PRO A 199 -8.86 32.61 9.84
CA PRO A 199 -8.84 31.16 9.79
C PRO A 199 -9.17 30.56 11.15
N VAL A 200 -10.22 29.76 11.21
CA VAL A 200 -10.67 29.01 12.39
C VAL A 200 -9.99 27.64 12.44
N SER A 201 -9.82 27.00 11.29
CA SER A 201 -9.08 25.75 11.14
C SER A 201 -8.30 25.74 9.83
N VAL A 202 -7.17 25.03 9.85
CA VAL A 202 -6.31 24.82 8.68
C VAL A 202 -5.88 23.36 8.74
N LEU A 203 -6.28 22.56 7.76
CA LEU A 203 -5.98 21.13 7.68
C LEU A 203 -5.21 20.86 6.40
N LEU A 204 -4.00 20.29 6.52
CA LEU A 204 -3.23 19.87 5.36
C LEU A 204 -3.93 18.66 4.73
N GLU A 205 -4.35 18.82 3.47
CA GLU A 205 -5.05 17.78 2.71
C GLU A 205 -4.09 17.01 1.82
N HIS A 206 -3.17 17.72 1.17
CA HIS A 206 -2.23 17.13 0.23
C HIS A 206 -0.92 17.92 0.17
N GLN A 207 0.19 17.21 0.01
CA GLN A 207 1.50 17.79 -0.23
C GLN A 207 2.25 17.02 -1.32
N GLU A 208 2.70 17.73 -2.34
CA GLU A 208 3.54 17.19 -3.40
C GLU A 208 4.84 17.99 -3.50
N GLN A 209 5.98 17.32 -3.43
CA GLN A 209 7.28 17.96 -3.59
C GLN A 209 7.85 17.64 -4.97
N THR A 210 8.03 18.69 -5.78
CA THR A 210 8.85 18.65 -7.00
C THR A 210 10.29 19.02 -6.67
N SER A 211 11.21 18.94 -7.65
CA SER A 211 12.65 19.19 -7.43
C SER A 211 13.00 20.54 -6.80
N LYS A 212 12.14 21.57 -6.93
CA LYS A 212 12.38 22.93 -6.40
C LYS A 212 11.17 23.57 -5.71
N THR A 213 9.99 23.02 -5.90
CA THR A 213 8.73 23.60 -5.42
C THR A 213 7.94 22.55 -4.67
N THR A 214 7.45 22.92 -3.49
CA THR A 214 6.47 22.13 -2.75
C THR A 214 5.09 22.74 -2.99
N GLU A 215 4.18 21.93 -3.48
CA GLU A 215 2.75 22.24 -3.55
C GLU A 215 2.07 21.73 -2.27
N LEU A 216 1.31 22.58 -1.61
CA LEU A 216 0.53 22.24 -0.43
C LEU A 216 -0.91 22.66 -0.63
N THR A 217 -1.84 21.73 -0.39
CA THR A 217 -3.28 21.96 -0.46
C THR A 217 -3.88 21.81 0.92
N TYR A 218 -4.68 22.79 1.32
CA TYR A 218 -5.32 22.85 2.62
C TYR A 218 -6.83 22.96 2.49
N VAL A 219 -7.54 22.36 3.44
CA VAL A 219 -8.92 22.71 3.77
C VAL A 219 -8.87 23.74 4.89
N ILE A 220 -9.53 24.87 4.69
CA ILE A 220 -9.57 25.99 5.64
C ILE A 220 -11.01 26.34 5.97
N ASN A 221 -11.31 26.53 7.25
CA ASN A 221 -12.56 27.17 7.67
C ASN A 221 -12.24 28.62 8.02
N LEU A 222 -12.96 29.54 7.39
CA LEU A 222 -12.78 30.98 7.55
C LEU A 222 -14.00 31.56 8.25
N ARG A 223 -13.77 32.41 9.25
CA ARG A 223 -14.78 33.29 9.82
C ARG A 223 -14.59 34.70 9.26
N TYR A 224 -15.65 35.24 8.68
CA TYR A 224 -15.67 36.59 8.12
C TYR A 224 -16.07 37.63 9.16
N GLU A 225 -15.99 38.91 8.79
CA GLU A 225 -16.37 40.02 9.67
C GLU A 225 -17.88 40.04 10.00
N ASP A 226 -18.72 39.47 9.13
CA ASP A 226 -20.17 39.27 9.35
C ASP A 226 -20.50 38.02 10.20
N GLU A 227 -19.49 37.43 10.84
CA GLU A 227 -19.55 36.17 11.60
C GLU A 227 -19.89 34.92 10.78
N SER A 228 -20.12 35.05 9.46
CA SER A 228 -20.35 33.91 8.60
C SER A 228 -19.11 33.01 8.56
N VAL A 229 -19.35 31.71 8.41
CA VAL A 229 -18.28 30.71 8.32
C VAL A 229 -18.37 30.02 6.96
N SER A 230 -17.24 29.93 6.26
CA SER A 230 -17.14 29.15 5.02
C SER A 230 -15.93 28.24 5.01
N SER A 231 -16.09 27.07 4.41
CA SER A 231 -15.02 26.13 4.14
C SER A 231 -14.50 26.36 2.72
N LYS A 232 -13.19 26.50 2.55
CA LYS A 232 -12.53 26.62 1.25
C LYS A 232 -11.35 25.68 1.17
N ARG A 233 -10.99 25.30 -0.04
CA ARG A 233 -9.70 24.67 -0.32
C ARG A 233 -8.75 25.74 -0.83
N ILE A 234 -7.54 25.81 -0.27
CA ILE A 234 -6.48 26.72 -0.68
C ILE A 234 -5.26 25.92 -1.14
N LYS A 235 -4.74 26.24 -2.33
CA LYS A 235 -3.53 25.64 -2.88
C LYS A 235 -2.40 26.66 -2.90
N LEU A 236 -1.25 26.26 -2.36
CA LEU A 236 -0.06 27.07 -2.18
C LEU A 236 1.15 26.42 -2.86
N PHE A 237 2.05 27.26 -3.35
CA PHE A 237 3.30 26.83 -3.97
C PHE A 237 4.46 27.54 -3.27
N VAL A 238 5.35 26.76 -2.67
CA VAL A 238 6.48 27.28 -1.88
C VAL A 238 7.81 26.72 -2.34
N THR A 239 8.86 27.51 -2.15
CA THR A 239 10.25 27.11 -2.44
C THR A 239 11.14 27.47 -1.26
N LYS A 240 12.06 26.56 -0.91
CA LYS A 240 13.10 26.79 0.10
C LYS A 240 14.08 27.87 -0.38
N ASP A 241 14.35 28.85 0.45
CA ASP A 241 15.32 29.90 0.17
C ASP A 241 16.01 30.35 1.47
N LYS A 242 17.34 30.44 1.45
CA LYS A 242 18.13 30.85 2.63
C LYS A 242 17.96 32.33 2.97
N THR A 243 17.53 33.14 2.01
CA THR A 243 17.26 34.57 2.19
C THR A 243 15.85 34.84 2.73
N ALA A 244 14.96 33.84 2.69
CA ALA A 244 13.62 33.97 3.23
C ALA A 244 13.65 34.03 4.76
N LYS A 245 12.90 34.98 5.34
CA LYS A 245 12.79 35.18 6.79
C LYS A 245 12.40 33.91 7.54
N TYR A 246 11.54 33.09 6.94
CA TYR A 246 11.06 31.82 7.50
C TYR A 246 11.58 30.59 6.74
N GLY A 247 12.63 30.74 5.93
CA GLY A 247 13.25 29.66 5.15
C GLY A 247 12.52 29.23 3.87
N TYR A 248 11.34 29.79 3.62
CA TYR A 248 10.53 29.54 2.41
C TYR A 248 9.92 30.84 1.89
N PHE A 249 9.65 30.87 0.58
CA PHE A 249 8.78 31.87 -0.04
C PHE A 249 7.58 31.22 -0.70
N VAL A 250 6.44 31.90 -0.66
CA VAL A 250 5.30 31.67 -1.56
C VAL A 250 5.65 32.27 -2.92
N ILE A 251 5.59 31.44 -3.96
CA ILE A 251 6.06 31.79 -5.31
C ILE A 251 4.94 31.99 -6.34
N LYS A 252 3.69 31.66 -6.00
CA LYS A 252 2.50 31.86 -6.84
C LYS A 252 1.34 32.37 -6.00
N ALA A 253 0.42 33.10 -6.63
CA ALA A 253 -0.81 33.55 -5.97
C ALA A 253 -1.60 32.34 -5.43
N PRO A 254 -2.14 32.41 -4.20
CA PRO A 254 -2.95 31.34 -3.64
C PRO A 254 -4.19 31.08 -4.49
N LYS A 255 -4.48 29.80 -4.75
CA LYS A 255 -5.69 29.42 -5.49
C LYS A 255 -6.75 28.94 -4.51
N LEU A 256 -7.88 29.62 -4.48
CA LEU A 256 -9.04 29.26 -3.66
C LEU A 256 -10.09 28.55 -4.51
N THR A 257 -10.62 27.45 -3.99
CA THR A 257 -11.77 26.74 -4.56
C THR A 257 -12.78 26.42 -3.46
N ALA A 258 -14.04 26.18 -3.84
CA ALA A 258 -15.03 25.67 -2.90
C ALA A 258 -14.58 24.32 -2.33
N TYR A 259 -14.95 24.05 -1.08
CA TYR A 259 -14.82 22.74 -0.45
C TYR A 259 -16.23 22.17 -0.25
N PRO A 260 -16.50 20.92 -0.69
CA PRO A 260 -17.83 20.31 -0.64
C PRO A 260 -18.32 19.98 0.76
#